data_AF-A0A7V9D1A6-F1
#
_entry.id   AF-A0A7V9D1A6-F1
#
_cell.length_a   1.000
_cell.length_b   1.000
_cell.length_c   1.000
_cell.angle_alpha   90.00
_cell.angle_beta   90.00
_cell.angle_gamma   90.00
#
_symmetry.space_group_name_H-M   'P 1'
#
loop_
_entity.id
_entity.type
_entity.pdbx_description
1 polymer ?
#
loop_
_entity_poly.entity_id
_entity_poly.type
_entity_poly.pdbx_seq_one_letter_code
_entity_poly.pdbx_strand_id
1 'polypeptide(L)'
;AYVAWVEEQRLVLGPAVTLLDSLSLFAVYTAWWFRLLLCTLALCCGVYLASRLEPRVRRARLAAPDGRDPVAILAVARLASHHSPEVAASRVADALRSAGYTIRTTETMGAVHIRAERNRFQRLASAAAHLGFVVLLAAAAIGRLTGWQEPAIAVAEGATVEIGHGTGLAVRNDGFTNTRYPGGAVPKDYLTELTLLKDGRPVRERFQLRVNSPLAYNRVRIHQAFFGQAAGLRVTDADGRTLLTGGIPLLSRDSENRPAGHASVDGYDLEVLAPRADESDRAVPPGSVRVRVYRAGTERRVPLAEVDAPLGRSVAAAGLDVRFEGPIQYSGLHVTKNPAVGFVWGGAILTLVGTLYVFARPYRAARLVVHQVESGSEITLRAIIGRPMGRERATARAVVAVRTAVTSERAANQSGHDVMARKG
;
A
#
# COMPACT_ATOMS: atom_id res chain seq x y z
N ALA A 1 2.56 5.77 -27.07
CA ALA A 1 2.60 6.51 -25.80
C ALA A 1 4.02 6.63 -25.25
N TYR A 2 4.65 5.55 -24.76
CA TYR A 2 6.01 5.62 -24.17
C TYR A 2 7.06 6.20 -25.13
N VAL A 3 7.15 5.68 -26.37
CA VAL A 3 8.12 6.18 -27.37
C VAL A 3 7.92 7.67 -27.67
N ALA A 4 6.67 8.11 -27.88
CA ALA A 4 6.35 9.51 -28.12
C ALA A 4 6.74 10.41 -26.93
N TRP A 5 6.52 9.94 -25.70
CA TRP A 5 6.95 10.64 -24.50
C TRP A 5 8.48 10.70 -24.37
N VAL A 6 9.20 9.61 -24.70
CA VAL A 6 10.68 9.59 -24.71
C VAL A 6 11.24 10.58 -25.73
N GLU A 7 10.62 10.69 -26.91
CA GLU A 7 10.99 11.69 -27.92
C GLU A 7 10.73 13.12 -27.42
N GLU A 8 9.63 13.38 -26.71
CA GLU A 8 9.40 14.67 -26.06
C GLU A 8 10.49 14.99 -25.03
N GLN A 9 10.97 13.99 -24.27
CA GLN A 9 12.07 14.19 -23.33
C GLN A 9 13.40 14.52 -24.03
N ARG A 10 13.61 14.17 -25.31
CA ARG A 10 14.83 14.56 -26.05
C ARG A 10 14.96 16.07 -26.18
N LEU A 11 13.85 16.79 -26.23
CA LEU A 11 13.85 18.26 -26.29
C LEU A 11 14.41 18.89 -25.00
N VAL A 12 14.28 18.19 -23.87
CA VAL A 12 14.73 18.69 -22.55
C VAL A 12 16.11 18.15 -22.19
N LEU A 13 16.34 16.85 -22.39
CA LEU A 13 17.52 16.12 -21.89
C LEU A 13 18.55 15.82 -22.99
N GLY A 14 18.25 16.11 -24.26
CA GLY A 14 19.17 15.97 -25.38
C GLY A 14 19.72 14.54 -25.54
N PRO A 15 21.04 14.37 -25.80
CA PRO A 15 21.66 13.06 -26.03
C PRO A 15 21.57 12.10 -24.83
N ALA A 16 21.41 12.63 -23.62
CA ALA A 16 21.34 11.82 -22.40
C ALA A 16 20.13 10.88 -22.40
N VAL A 17 19.04 11.22 -23.12
CA VAL A 17 17.85 10.38 -23.24
C VAL A 17 18.19 8.98 -23.73
N THR A 18 19.06 8.86 -24.72
CA THR A 18 19.45 7.55 -25.27
C THR A 18 20.11 6.66 -24.21
N LEU A 19 20.99 7.24 -23.38
CA LEU A 19 21.63 6.50 -22.29
C LEU A 19 20.61 6.15 -21.19
N LEU A 20 19.79 7.11 -20.76
CA LEU A 20 18.81 6.90 -19.69
C LEU A 20 17.74 5.87 -20.08
N ASP A 21 17.29 5.89 -21.33
CA ASP A 21 16.32 4.93 -21.88
C ASP A 21 16.94 3.54 -22.05
N SER A 22 18.19 3.44 -22.53
CA SER A 22 18.89 2.15 -22.64
C SER A 22 19.12 1.48 -21.28
N LEU A 23 19.29 2.27 -20.21
CA LEU A 23 19.35 1.78 -18.82
C LEU A 23 17.96 1.54 -18.20
N SER A 24 16.88 1.80 -18.95
CA SER A 24 15.48 1.71 -18.51
C SER A 24 15.15 2.61 -17.32
N LEU A 25 15.83 3.76 -17.17
CA LEU A 25 15.64 4.67 -16.04
C LEU A 25 14.33 5.47 -16.13
N PHE A 26 13.71 5.57 -17.31
CA PHE A 26 12.36 6.11 -17.45
C PHE A 26 11.25 5.08 -17.14
N ALA A 27 11.61 3.80 -17.01
CA ALA A 27 10.68 2.70 -16.81
C ALA A 27 11.20 1.69 -15.77
N VAL A 28 11.77 2.20 -14.66
CA VAL A 28 12.48 1.42 -13.63
C VAL A 28 11.65 0.23 -13.12
N TYR A 29 10.36 0.44 -12.85
CA TYR A 29 9.50 -0.62 -12.29
C TYR A 29 9.28 -1.81 -13.24
N THR A 30 9.54 -1.65 -14.53
CA THR A 30 9.47 -2.71 -15.54
C THR A 30 10.86 -3.19 -16.00
N ALA A 31 11.94 -2.52 -15.59
CA ALA A 31 13.30 -2.88 -15.94
C ALA A 31 13.66 -4.28 -15.43
N TRP A 32 14.46 -5.03 -16.21
CA TRP A 32 14.85 -6.40 -15.87
C TRP A 32 15.74 -6.44 -14.62
N TRP A 33 16.68 -5.49 -14.49
CA TRP A 33 17.61 -5.41 -13.36
C TRP A 33 16.86 -5.10 -12.06
N PHE A 34 15.85 -4.22 -12.11
CA PHE A 34 15.03 -3.88 -10.96
C PHE A 34 14.23 -5.09 -10.49
N ARG A 35 13.61 -5.82 -11.43
CA ARG A 35 12.91 -7.08 -11.14
C ARG A 35 13.86 -8.14 -10.58
N LEU A 36 15.07 -8.26 -11.10
CA LEU A 36 16.09 -9.17 -10.58
C LEU A 36 16.49 -8.82 -9.14
N LEU A 37 16.76 -7.54 -8.85
CA LEU A 37 17.07 -7.08 -7.49
C LEU A 37 15.89 -7.34 -6.54
N LEU A 38 14.66 -7.10 -6.99
CA LEU A 38 13.46 -7.36 -6.20
C LEU A 38 13.28 -8.85 -5.91
N CYS A 39 13.49 -9.73 -6.90
CA CYS A 39 13.45 -11.18 -6.74
C CYS A 39 14.55 -11.68 -5.80
N THR A 40 15.78 -11.18 -5.95
CA THR A 40 16.91 -11.52 -5.07
C THR A 40 16.61 -11.08 -3.63
N LEU A 41 16.07 -9.88 -3.43
CA LEU A 41 15.67 -9.40 -2.10
C LEU A 41 14.57 -10.28 -1.50
N ALA A 42 13.55 -10.65 -2.28
CA ALA A 42 12.48 -11.55 -1.86
C ALA A 42 13.04 -12.91 -1.41
N LEU A 43 13.96 -13.48 -2.21
CA LEU A 43 14.62 -14.75 -1.93
C LEU A 43 15.47 -14.67 -0.65
N CYS A 44 16.29 -13.63 -0.50
CA CYS A 44 17.09 -13.41 0.70
C CYS A 44 16.22 -13.32 1.96
N CYS A 45 15.11 -12.57 1.90
CA CYS A 45 14.15 -12.49 3.01
C CYS A 45 13.47 -13.84 3.29
N GLY A 46 13.12 -14.60 2.25
CA GLY A 46 12.54 -15.94 2.36
C GLY A 46 13.49 -16.94 3.01
N VAL A 47 14.74 -17.03 2.53
CA VAL A 47 15.79 -17.90 3.09
C VAL A 47 16.10 -17.52 4.53
N TYR A 48 16.16 -16.23 4.84
CA TYR A 48 16.30 -15.75 6.21
C TYR A 48 15.16 -16.23 7.11
N LEU A 49 13.91 -16.09 6.65
CA LEU A 49 12.75 -16.51 7.42
C LEU A 49 12.79 -18.03 7.65
N ALA A 50 13.03 -18.83 6.61
CA ALA A 50 13.12 -20.28 6.69
C ALA A 50 14.21 -20.75 7.67
N SER A 51 15.40 -20.16 7.60
CA SER A 51 16.56 -20.57 8.43
C SER A 51 16.52 -20.06 9.87
N ARG A 52 15.82 -18.95 10.15
CA ARG A 52 15.87 -18.27 11.47
C ARG A 52 14.57 -18.29 12.25
N LEU A 53 13.43 -18.64 11.65
CA LEU A 53 12.14 -18.62 12.34
C LEU A 53 12.06 -19.69 13.43
N GLU A 54 12.34 -20.95 13.11
CA GLU A 54 12.23 -22.06 14.06
C GLU A 54 13.18 -21.89 15.28
N PRO A 55 14.48 -21.58 15.13
CA PRO A 55 15.35 -21.32 16.28
C PRO A 55 14.88 -20.14 17.14
N ARG A 56 14.27 -19.10 16.54
CA ARG A 56 13.75 -17.94 17.28
C ARG A 56 12.45 -18.25 17.99
N VAL A 57 11.54 -19.00 17.36
CA VAL A 57 10.30 -19.48 17.98
C VAL A 57 10.62 -20.39 19.16
N ARG A 58 11.55 -21.34 19.00
CA ARG A 58 12.04 -22.18 20.11
C ARG A 58 12.63 -21.35 21.25
N ARG A 59 13.49 -20.37 20.94
CA ARG A 59 14.07 -19.46 21.95
C ARG A 59 13.05 -18.51 22.59
N ALA A 60 11.97 -18.16 21.88
CA ALA A 60 10.88 -17.34 22.41
C ALA A 60 9.90 -18.15 23.28
N ARG A 61 9.74 -19.45 23.00
CA ARG A 61 8.90 -20.40 23.74
C ARG A 61 9.56 -20.95 25.02
N LEU A 62 10.46 -20.17 25.60
CA LEU A 62 11.21 -20.42 26.84
C LEU A 62 12.40 -21.39 26.66
N ALA A 63 13.60 -20.84 26.80
CA ALA A 63 14.81 -21.63 26.97
C ALA A 63 14.76 -22.34 28.33
N ALA A 64 15.24 -23.60 28.37
CA ALA A 64 15.45 -24.32 29.61
C ALA A 64 16.32 -23.49 30.60
N PRO A 65 16.14 -23.67 31.93
CA PRO A 65 16.98 -23.05 32.96
C PRO A 65 18.48 -23.36 32.77
N ASP A 66 18.78 -24.40 32.01
CA ASP A 66 20.06 -25.08 31.91
C ASP A 66 21.15 -24.12 31.41
N GLY A 67 22.23 -24.05 32.18
CA GLY A 67 23.29 -23.05 32.16
C GLY A 67 24.12 -22.87 30.87
N ARG A 68 23.69 -23.38 29.71
CA ARG A 68 24.46 -23.43 28.45
C ARG A 68 24.28 -22.21 27.54
N ASP A 69 24.21 -20.99 28.08
CA ASP A 69 24.20 -19.75 27.26
C ASP A 69 25.52 -18.99 27.50
N PRO A 70 26.44 -18.93 26.51
CA PRO A 70 27.79 -18.38 26.66
C PRO A 70 27.84 -16.91 27.09
N VAL A 71 26.73 -16.17 26.94
CA VAL A 71 26.63 -14.74 27.24
C VAL A 71 26.54 -14.45 28.76
N ALA A 72 26.47 -15.48 29.61
CA ALA A 72 26.21 -15.36 31.05
C ALA A 72 27.41 -15.72 31.96
N ILE A 73 28.63 -15.32 31.59
CA ILE A 73 29.84 -15.69 32.34
C ILE A 73 30.28 -14.60 33.33
N LEU A 74 29.99 -13.30 33.11
CA LEU A 74 30.43 -12.24 34.03
C LEU A 74 29.39 -11.86 35.09
N ALA A 75 29.74 -12.05 36.37
CA ALA A 75 28.98 -11.50 37.49
C ALA A 75 28.91 -9.97 37.40
N VAL A 76 27.69 -9.44 37.36
CA VAL A 76 27.39 -8.01 37.27
C VAL A 76 27.21 -7.38 38.65
N ALA A 77 26.75 -8.16 39.63
CA ALA A 77 26.66 -7.75 41.03
C ALA A 77 26.61 -8.98 41.95
N ARG A 78 27.12 -8.83 43.18
CA ARG A 78 26.90 -9.75 44.30
C ARG A 78 26.22 -8.98 45.42
N LEU A 79 25.20 -9.58 46.02
CA LEU A 79 24.39 -8.97 47.07
C LEU A 79 24.24 -9.97 48.21
N ALA A 80 24.65 -9.59 49.41
CA ALA A 80 24.44 -10.40 50.60
C ALA A 80 23.01 -10.24 51.13
N SER A 81 22.48 -11.31 51.70
CA SER A 81 21.18 -11.39 52.37
C SER A 81 21.34 -12.13 53.70
N HIS A 82 20.62 -11.68 54.72
CA HIS A 82 20.49 -12.41 55.98
C HIS A 82 19.39 -13.49 55.92
N HIS A 83 18.66 -13.60 54.81
CA HIS A 83 17.62 -14.59 54.63
C HIS A 83 18.19 -15.92 54.13
N SER A 84 17.46 -17.02 54.39
CA SER A 84 17.75 -18.31 53.77
C SER A 84 17.67 -18.20 52.23
N PRO A 85 18.37 -19.07 51.49
CA PRO A 85 18.34 -19.05 50.02
C PRO A 85 16.93 -19.06 49.42
N GLU A 86 16.00 -19.79 50.03
CA GLU A 86 14.61 -19.92 49.57
C GLU A 86 13.84 -18.61 49.74
N VAL A 87 13.95 -17.98 50.91
CA VAL A 87 13.29 -16.71 51.22
C VAL A 87 13.88 -15.58 50.38
N ALA A 88 15.21 -15.52 50.27
CA ALA A 88 15.90 -14.57 49.41
C ALA A 88 15.47 -14.75 47.94
N ALA A 89 15.41 -15.99 47.44
CA ALA A 89 14.98 -16.28 46.08
C ALA A 89 13.52 -15.88 45.82
N SER A 90 12.61 -16.13 46.76
CA SER A 90 11.21 -15.72 46.64
C SER A 90 11.08 -14.20 46.58
N ARG A 91 11.71 -13.47 47.51
CA ARG A 91 11.67 -12.00 47.54
C ARG A 91 12.22 -11.38 46.26
N VAL A 92 13.32 -11.93 45.75
CA VAL A 92 13.91 -11.51 44.47
C VAL A 92 12.99 -11.82 43.29
N ALA A 93 12.37 -12.99 43.26
CA ALA A 93 11.42 -13.35 42.20
C ALA A 93 10.23 -12.38 42.19
N ASP A 94 9.66 -12.04 43.36
CA ASP A 94 8.52 -11.14 43.48
C ASP A 94 8.86 -9.70 43.07
N ALA A 95 10.02 -9.20 43.47
CA ALA A 95 10.49 -7.88 43.05
C ALA A 95 10.73 -7.80 41.53
N LEU A 96 11.18 -8.89 40.89
CA LEU A 96 11.34 -8.92 39.44
C LEU A 96 9.99 -9.10 38.72
N ARG A 97 9.04 -9.84 39.29
CA ARG A 97 7.66 -9.93 38.78
C ARG A 97 6.97 -8.56 38.79
N SER A 98 7.07 -7.81 39.88
CA SER A 98 6.50 -6.46 39.99
C SER A 98 7.17 -5.48 39.01
N ALA A 99 8.44 -5.70 38.67
CA ALA A 99 9.15 -4.99 37.61
C ALA A 99 8.79 -5.48 36.18
N GLY A 100 7.84 -6.38 36.02
CA GLY A 100 7.31 -6.87 34.75
C GLY A 100 8.14 -7.97 34.07
N TYR A 101 8.96 -8.70 34.83
CA TYR A 101 9.68 -9.88 34.33
C TYR A 101 8.84 -11.15 34.52
N THR A 102 8.90 -12.04 33.53
CA THR A 102 8.49 -13.43 33.65
C THR A 102 9.62 -14.22 34.31
N ILE A 103 9.33 -14.92 35.41
CA ILE A 103 10.33 -15.63 36.22
C ILE A 103 10.20 -17.15 36.05
N ARG A 104 11.34 -17.83 35.99
CA ARG A 104 11.47 -19.27 36.20
C ARG A 104 12.53 -19.54 37.24
N THR A 105 12.22 -20.41 38.19
CA THR A 105 13.13 -20.81 39.26
C THR A 105 13.43 -22.29 39.13
N THR A 106 14.68 -22.68 39.38
CA THR A 106 15.11 -24.09 39.37
C THR A 106 16.17 -24.26 40.44
N GLU A 107 16.10 -25.36 41.17
CA GLU A 107 17.08 -25.69 42.19
C GLU A 107 18.06 -26.71 41.61
N THR A 108 19.36 -26.46 41.76
CA THR A 108 20.40 -27.35 41.23
C THR A 108 21.66 -27.22 42.08
N MET A 109 22.24 -28.34 42.51
CA MET A 109 23.48 -28.38 43.31
C MET A 109 23.45 -27.45 44.55
N GLY A 110 22.34 -27.43 45.30
CA GLY A 110 22.22 -26.64 46.52
C GLY A 110 22.14 -25.11 46.31
N ALA A 111 21.88 -24.66 45.08
CA ALA A 111 21.67 -23.26 44.75
C ALA A 111 20.34 -23.06 44.02
N VAL A 112 19.70 -21.92 44.29
CA VAL A 112 18.47 -21.51 43.60
C VAL A 112 18.82 -20.65 42.39
N HIS A 113 18.53 -21.16 41.21
CA HIS A 113 18.72 -20.46 39.94
C HIS A 113 17.43 -19.75 39.52
N ILE A 114 17.53 -18.44 39.33
CA ILE A 114 16.40 -17.60 38.88
C ILE A 114 16.71 -17.06 37.49
N ARG A 115 15.83 -17.34 36.54
CA ARG A 115 15.82 -16.74 35.21
C ARG A 115 14.65 -15.75 35.10
N ALA A 116 14.98 -14.49 34.83
CA ALA A 116 14.01 -13.43 34.65
C ALA A 116 14.05 -12.92 33.21
N GLU A 117 12.94 -12.94 32.48
CA GLU A 117 12.84 -12.45 31.10
C GLU A 117 11.76 -11.38 30.94
N ARG A 118 12.03 -10.36 30.13
CA ARG A 118 11.07 -9.33 29.77
C ARG A 118 11.13 -9.07 28.26
N ASN A 119 9.97 -8.86 27.65
CA ASN A 119 9.81 -8.67 26.20
C ASN A 119 10.35 -9.85 25.36
N ARG A 120 10.11 -11.11 25.78
CA ARG A 120 10.56 -12.33 25.07
C ARG A 120 10.17 -12.37 23.59
N PHE A 121 9.01 -11.81 23.24
CA PHE A 121 8.51 -11.74 21.87
C PHE A 121 9.31 -10.80 20.97
N GLN A 122 10.21 -9.96 21.51
CA GLN A 122 11.08 -9.11 20.70
C GLN A 122 12.00 -9.95 19.82
N ARG A 123 12.34 -11.17 20.27
CA ARG A 123 13.08 -12.16 19.47
C ARG A 123 12.35 -12.54 18.18
N LEU A 124 11.00 -12.44 18.16
CA LEU A 124 10.17 -12.70 16.98
C LEU A 124 9.93 -11.45 16.14
N ALA A 125 10.08 -10.25 16.70
CA ALA A 125 9.71 -9.00 16.03
C ALA A 125 10.48 -8.77 14.71
N SER A 126 11.76 -9.11 14.67
CA SER A 126 12.54 -9.08 13.43
C SER A 126 12.04 -10.10 12.41
N ALA A 127 11.63 -11.29 12.83
CA ALA A 127 11.06 -12.30 11.93
C ALA A 127 9.67 -11.87 11.42
N ALA A 128 8.85 -11.26 12.28
CA ALA A 128 7.57 -10.66 11.90
C ALA A 128 7.76 -9.57 10.84
N ALA A 129 8.75 -8.67 11.01
CA ALA A 129 9.03 -7.64 10.03
C ALA A 129 9.41 -8.21 8.64
N HIS A 130 10.28 -9.23 8.62
CA HIS A 130 10.67 -9.90 7.37
C HIS A 130 9.49 -10.68 6.74
N LEU A 131 8.69 -11.36 7.57
CA LEU A 131 7.48 -12.03 7.08
C LEU A 131 6.50 -11.02 6.47
N GLY A 132 6.30 -9.87 7.11
CA GLY A 132 5.46 -8.79 6.58
C GLY A 132 5.94 -8.31 5.22
N PHE A 133 7.25 -8.15 5.04
CA PHE A 133 7.85 -7.78 3.77
C PHE A 133 7.67 -8.86 2.70
N VAL A 134 7.89 -10.14 3.03
CA VAL A 134 7.63 -11.26 2.11
C VAL A 134 6.15 -11.31 1.71
N VAL A 135 5.23 -11.11 2.65
CA VAL A 135 3.79 -11.03 2.38
C VAL A 135 3.46 -9.86 1.46
N LEU A 136 4.06 -8.69 1.65
CA LEU A 136 3.89 -7.54 0.74
C LEU A 136 4.30 -7.87 -0.70
N LEU A 137 5.47 -8.50 -0.88
CA LEU A 137 5.97 -8.89 -2.19
C LEU A 137 5.07 -9.96 -2.84
N ALA A 138 4.67 -10.97 -2.07
CA ALA A 138 3.74 -12.00 -2.53
C ALA A 138 2.38 -11.39 -2.91
N ALA A 139 1.85 -10.45 -2.11
CA ALA A 139 0.61 -9.77 -2.39
C ALA A 139 0.68 -8.92 -3.68
N ALA A 140 1.79 -8.22 -3.91
CA ALA A 140 2.00 -7.48 -5.14
C ALA A 140 2.04 -8.41 -6.37
N ALA A 141 2.72 -9.56 -6.26
CA ALA A 141 2.77 -10.57 -7.31
C ALA A 141 1.37 -11.17 -7.58
N ILE A 142 0.66 -11.61 -6.54
CA ILE A 142 -0.71 -12.13 -6.66
C ILE A 142 -1.64 -11.08 -7.27
N GLY A 143 -1.57 -9.83 -6.81
CA GLY A 143 -2.38 -8.74 -7.33
C GLY A 143 -2.15 -8.48 -8.81
N ARG A 144 -0.90 -8.60 -9.29
CA ARG A 144 -0.57 -8.48 -10.72
C ARG A 144 -0.99 -9.69 -11.55
N LEU A 145 -0.89 -10.90 -11.00
CA LEU A 145 -1.20 -12.15 -11.72
C LEU A 145 -2.70 -12.47 -11.78
N THR A 146 -3.46 -12.04 -10.77
CA THR A 146 -4.89 -12.39 -10.62
C THR A 146 -5.83 -11.18 -10.68
N GLY A 147 -5.27 -9.98 -10.56
CA GLY A 147 -5.98 -8.72 -10.74
C GLY A 147 -5.85 -8.19 -12.17
N TRP A 148 -6.57 -7.11 -12.44
CA TRP A 148 -6.54 -6.40 -13.71
C TRP A 148 -6.78 -4.91 -13.48
N GLN A 149 -6.43 -4.11 -14.49
CA GLN A 149 -6.70 -2.69 -14.50
C GLN A 149 -7.02 -2.21 -15.92
N GLU A 150 -7.96 -1.29 -16.02
CA GLU A 150 -8.27 -0.52 -17.21
C GLU A 150 -7.92 0.94 -16.91
N PRO A 151 -6.75 1.43 -17.34
CA PRO A 151 -6.24 2.74 -16.94
C PRO A 151 -6.99 3.91 -17.59
N ALA A 152 -7.70 3.65 -18.70
CA ALA A 152 -8.30 4.71 -19.51
C ALA A 152 -9.60 4.28 -20.20
N ILE A 153 -10.68 4.15 -19.42
CA ILE A 153 -12.03 4.01 -19.96
C ILE A 153 -12.64 5.41 -20.08
N ALA A 154 -12.86 5.89 -21.30
CA ALA A 154 -13.57 7.15 -21.54
C ALA A 154 -15.07 6.88 -21.72
N VAL A 155 -15.90 7.57 -20.93
CA VAL A 155 -17.36 7.44 -20.98
C VAL A 155 -17.95 8.81 -21.27
N ALA A 156 -18.40 9.01 -22.51
CA ALA A 156 -19.10 10.22 -22.89
C ALA A 156 -20.38 10.41 -22.08
N GLU A 157 -20.78 11.65 -21.83
CA GLU A 157 -22.06 11.94 -21.17
C GLU A 157 -23.23 11.27 -21.89
N GLY A 158 -24.10 10.62 -21.11
CA GLY A 158 -25.22 9.80 -21.59
C GLY A 158 -24.82 8.40 -22.06
N ALA A 159 -23.54 8.11 -22.31
CA ALA A 159 -23.09 6.81 -22.78
C ALA A 159 -22.98 5.78 -21.65
N THR A 160 -23.15 4.51 -22.01
CA THR A 160 -22.88 3.35 -21.14
C THR A 160 -21.76 2.53 -21.74
N VAL A 161 -20.75 2.20 -20.94
CA VAL A 161 -19.59 1.40 -21.36
C VAL A 161 -19.44 0.20 -20.43
N GLU A 162 -19.33 -0.99 -21.01
CA GLU A 162 -19.00 -2.21 -20.28
C GLU A 162 -17.55 -2.16 -19.78
N ILE A 163 -17.34 -2.52 -18.51
CA ILE A 163 -16.00 -2.62 -17.91
C ILE A 163 -15.25 -3.85 -18.46
N GLY A 164 -15.99 -4.87 -18.92
CA GLY A 164 -15.42 -6.11 -19.46
C GLY A 164 -14.96 -7.09 -18.37
N HIS A 165 -13.92 -7.89 -18.67
CA HIS A 165 -13.31 -8.88 -17.77
C HIS A 165 -14.28 -9.91 -17.17
N GLY A 166 -15.37 -10.24 -17.88
CA GLY A 166 -16.41 -11.16 -17.40
C GLY A 166 -17.12 -10.68 -16.12
N THR A 167 -17.03 -9.38 -15.80
CA THR A 167 -17.63 -8.81 -14.59
C THR A 167 -19.13 -8.61 -14.73
N GLY A 168 -19.63 -8.46 -15.96
CA GLY A 168 -20.98 -7.99 -16.27
C GLY A 168 -21.28 -6.60 -15.71
N LEU A 169 -20.23 -5.82 -15.40
CA LEU A 169 -20.39 -4.46 -14.91
C LEU A 169 -20.31 -3.47 -16.07
N ALA A 170 -21.22 -2.50 -16.07
CA ALA A 170 -21.19 -1.36 -16.97
C ALA A 170 -21.26 -0.05 -16.18
N VAL A 171 -20.71 1.00 -16.75
CA VAL A 171 -20.76 2.35 -16.20
C VAL A 171 -21.49 3.26 -17.16
N ARG A 172 -22.51 3.95 -16.66
CA ARG A 172 -23.19 5.03 -17.37
C ARG A 172 -22.76 6.37 -16.79
N ASN A 173 -22.35 7.28 -17.66
CA ASN A 173 -22.09 8.67 -17.28
C ASN A 173 -23.41 9.46 -17.37
N ASP A 174 -24.02 9.74 -16.22
CA ASP A 174 -25.26 10.52 -16.15
C ASP A 174 -25.01 12.03 -16.30
N GLY A 175 -23.76 12.48 -16.14
CA GLY A 175 -23.36 13.87 -16.32
C GLY A 175 -21.98 14.14 -15.74
N PHE A 176 -21.28 15.14 -16.29
CA PHE A 176 -20.00 15.60 -15.79
C PHE A 176 -20.06 17.10 -15.48
N THR A 177 -19.51 17.47 -14.33
CA THR A 177 -19.39 18.86 -13.89
C THR A 177 -17.94 19.18 -13.56
N ASN A 178 -17.40 20.18 -14.23
CA ASN A 178 -16.09 20.77 -13.93
C ASN A 178 -16.29 22.18 -13.34
N THR A 179 -16.28 22.28 -12.01
CA THR A 179 -16.38 23.58 -11.34
C THR A 179 -15.00 24.20 -11.27
N ARG A 180 -14.87 25.50 -11.57
CA ARG A 180 -13.61 26.25 -11.49
C ARG A 180 -13.63 27.26 -10.34
N TYR A 181 -12.45 27.67 -9.86
CA TYR A 181 -12.35 28.78 -8.92
C TYR A 181 -12.67 30.12 -9.61
N PRO A 182 -13.25 31.10 -8.89
CA PRO A 182 -13.42 32.45 -9.41
C PRO A 182 -12.09 33.05 -9.89
N GLY A 183 -12.05 33.57 -11.11
CA GLY A 183 -10.88 34.27 -11.66
C GLY A 183 -9.77 33.38 -12.25
N GLY A 184 -10.00 32.09 -12.52
CA GLY A 184 -8.91 31.23 -13.00
C GLY A 184 -9.26 30.05 -13.90
N ALA A 185 -8.21 29.56 -14.57
CA ALA A 185 -8.18 28.31 -15.33
C ALA A 185 -8.09 27.06 -14.43
N VAL A 186 -7.88 27.24 -13.12
CA VAL A 186 -7.69 26.14 -12.17
C VAL A 186 -9.04 25.47 -11.83
N PRO A 187 -9.18 24.17 -12.10
CA PRO A 187 -10.37 23.41 -11.75
C PRO A 187 -10.44 23.21 -10.23
N LYS A 188 -11.61 23.49 -9.66
CA LYS A 188 -11.94 23.34 -8.24
C LYS A 188 -12.44 21.93 -7.93
N ASP A 189 -13.26 21.38 -8.82
CA ASP A 189 -13.94 20.12 -8.56
C ASP A 189 -14.31 19.41 -9.86
N TYR A 190 -14.07 18.10 -9.89
CA TYR A 190 -14.44 17.22 -10.99
C TYR A 190 -15.42 16.19 -10.45
N LEU A 191 -16.66 16.32 -10.89
CA LEU A 191 -17.75 15.48 -10.46
C LEU A 191 -18.30 14.76 -11.67
N THR A 192 -18.28 13.43 -11.63
CA THR A 192 -19.07 12.60 -12.55
C THR A 192 -20.23 12.02 -11.78
N GLU A 193 -21.44 12.25 -12.24
CA GLU A 193 -22.60 11.46 -11.81
C GLU A 193 -22.57 10.14 -12.59
N LEU A 194 -22.35 9.05 -11.87
CA LEU A 194 -22.15 7.74 -12.48
C LEU A 194 -23.17 6.73 -11.95
N THR A 195 -23.83 6.04 -12.87
CA THR A 195 -24.64 4.86 -12.55
C THR A 195 -23.84 3.60 -12.88
N LEU A 196 -23.60 2.76 -11.87
CA LEU A 196 -23.02 1.44 -12.04
C LEU A 196 -24.15 0.43 -12.29
N LEU A 197 -24.02 -0.34 -13.37
CA LEU A 197 -24.91 -1.43 -13.73
C LEU A 197 -24.22 -2.78 -13.55
N LYS A 198 -25.00 -3.79 -13.18
CA LYS A 198 -24.62 -5.20 -13.17
C LYS A 198 -25.64 -5.97 -14.00
N ASP A 199 -25.17 -6.59 -15.07
CA ASP A 199 -25.99 -7.36 -16.02
C ASP A 199 -27.21 -6.54 -16.51
N GLY A 200 -26.95 -5.29 -16.89
CA GLY A 200 -27.96 -4.33 -17.37
C GLY A 200 -28.84 -3.68 -16.29
N ARG A 201 -28.72 -4.08 -15.02
CA ARG A 201 -29.52 -3.52 -13.91
C ARG A 201 -28.71 -2.56 -13.07
N PRO A 202 -29.25 -1.37 -12.70
CA PRO A 202 -28.53 -0.45 -11.82
C PRO A 202 -28.30 -1.09 -10.45
N VAL A 203 -27.04 -1.10 -10.00
CA VAL A 203 -26.64 -1.52 -8.64
C VAL A 203 -26.16 -0.34 -7.80
N ARG A 204 -25.84 0.78 -8.44
CA ARG A 204 -25.60 2.06 -7.80
C ARG A 204 -26.00 3.17 -8.74
N GLU A 205 -26.98 3.97 -8.38
CA GLU A 205 -27.45 5.07 -9.22
C GLU A 205 -26.85 6.41 -8.79
N ARG A 206 -26.57 7.27 -9.78
CA ARG A 206 -26.14 8.66 -9.60
C ARG A 206 -25.08 8.86 -8.51
N PHE A 207 -24.10 7.96 -8.47
CA PHE A 207 -22.99 8.08 -7.54
C PHE A 207 -22.12 9.27 -7.94
N GLN A 208 -21.84 10.14 -6.97
CA GLN A 208 -20.95 11.28 -7.15
C GLN A 208 -19.48 10.84 -7.13
N LEU A 209 -18.95 10.46 -8.28
CA LEU A 209 -17.56 10.07 -8.44
C LEU A 209 -16.66 11.31 -8.49
N ARG A 210 -15.68 11.36 -7.58
CA ARG A 210 -14.67 12.42 -7.47
C ARG A 210 -13.28 11.81 -7.41
N VAL A 211 -12.23 12.60 -7.66
CA VAL A 211 -10.83 12.14 -7.69
C VAL A 211 -10.42 11.35 -6.43
N ASN A 212 -10.83 11.82 -5.25
CA ASN A 212 -10.50 11.20 -3.96
C ASN A 212 -11.65 10.37 -3.35
N SER A 213 -12.73 10.17 -4.10
CA SER A 213 -13.92 9.43 -3.63
C SER A 213 -14.30 8.35 -4.65
N PRO A 214 -13.48 7.29 -4.77
CA PRO A 214 -13.70 6.24 -5.75
C PRO A 214 -14.93 5.39 -5.40
N LEU A 215 -15.59 4.87 -6.43
CA LEU A 215 -16.64 3.87 -6.26
C LEU A 215 -16.00 2.50 -6.06
N ALA A 216 -16.46 1.75 -5.06
CA ALA A 216 -16.05 0.36 -4.83
C ALA A 216 -17.25 -0.58 -4.91
N TYR A 217 -17.15 -1.64 -5.71
CA TYR A 217 -18.17 -2.68 -5.85
C TYR A 217 -17.52 -4.03 -6.16
N ASN A 218 -17.84 -5.08 -5.40
CA ASN A 218 -17.34 -6.45 -5.61
C ASN A 218 -15.82 -6.56 -5.91
N ARG A 219 -14.98 -5.90 -5.10
CA ARG A 219 -13.51 -5.82 -5.24
C ARG A 219 -13.00 -5.07 -6.50
N VAL A 220 -13.90 -4.50 -7.29
CA VAL A 220 -13.59 -3.54 -8.36
C VAL A 220 -13.65 -2.13 -7.77
N ARG A 221 -12.70 -1.29 -8.16
CA ARG A 221 -12.58 0.10 -7.73
C ARG A 221 -12.50 0.99 -8.96
N ILE A 222 -13.38 1.98 -9.04
CA ILE A 222 -13.52 2.91 -10.16
C ILE A 222 -13.09 4.29 -9.66
N HIS A 223 -12.09 4.86 -10.30
CA HIS A 223 -11.53 6.17 -9.97
C HIS A 223 -11.81 7.15 -11.10
N GLN A 224 -12.13 8.40 -10.75
CA GLN A 224 -12.03 9.50 -11.70
C GLN A 224 -10.54 9.75 -11.98
N ALA A 225 -10.12 9.61 -13.24
CA ALA A 225 -8.71 9.73 -13.63
C ALA A 225 -8.44 10.94 -14.52
N PHE A 226 -9.29 11.17 -15.53
CA PHE A 226 -9.16 12.29 -16.48
C PHE A 226 -10.54 12.65 -17.04
N PHE A 227 -10.60 13.61 -17.96
CA PHE A 227 -11.81 14.03 -18.66
C PHE A 227 -11.41 14.74 -19.95
N GLY A 228 -12.37 14.98 -20.84
CA GLY A 228 -12.12 15.74 -22.05
C GLY A 228 -13.38 15.96 -22.87
N GLN A 229 -13.19 16.45 -24.09
CA GLN A 229 -14.27 16.70 -25.04
C GLN A 229 -14.65 15.43 -25.81
N ALA A 230 -15.94 15.29 -26.06
CA ALA A 230 -16.50 14.31 -26.98
C ALA A 230 -17.40 15.04 -27.99
N ALA A 231 -17.52 14.48 -29.19
CA ALA A 231 -18.47 14.96 -30.19
C ALA A 231 -19.80 14.20 -30.05
N GLY A 232 -20.86 14.89 -29.67
CA GLY A 232 -22.22 14.34 -29.68
C GLY A 232 -22.67 14.13 -31.12
N LEU A 233 -22.95 12.89 -31.50
CA LEU A 233 -23.31 12.51 -32.84
C LEU A 233 -24.54 11.61 -32.85
N ARG A 234 -25.35 11.81 -33.88
CA ARG A 234 -26.38 10.88 -34.31
C ARG A 234 -26.06 10.42 -35.72
N VAL A 235 -26.03 9.11 -35.92
CA VAL A 235 -25.77 8.47 -37.22
C VAL A 235 -26.92 7.53 -37.53
N THR A 236 -27.52 7.69 -38.70
CA THR A 236 -28.56 6.79 -39.21
C THR A 236 -28.16 6.18 -40.55
N ASP A 237 -28.71 5.02 -40.88
CA ASP A 237 -28.60 4.45 -42.22
C ASP A 237 -29.56 5.13 -43.21
N ALA A 238 -29.53 4.69 -44.47
CA ALA A 238 -30.38 5.19 -45.54
C ALA A 238 -31.89 4.98 -45.29
N ASP A 239 -32.26 3.99 -44.47
CA ASP A 239 -33.64 3.69 -44.10
C ASP A 239 -34.09 4.50 -42.85
N GLY A 240 -33.21 5.35 -42.31
CA GLY A 240 -33.47 6.17 -41.13
C GLY A 240 -33.30 5.42 -39.80
N ARG A 241 -32.79 4.19 -39.80
CA ARG A 241 -32.50 3.44 -38.58
C ARG A 241 -31.31 4.08 -37.87
N THR A 242 -31.46 4.34 -36.58
CA THR A 242 -30.35 4.87 -35.77
C THR A 242 -29.29 3.80 -35.55
N LEU A 243 -28.08 4.06 -36.06
CA LEU A 243 -26.90 3.22 -35.88
C LEU A 243 -26.07 3.65 -34.67
N LEU A 244 -26.00 4.95 -34.41
CA LEU A 244 -25.31 5.52 -33.26
C LEU A 244 -26.04 6.77 -32.77
N THR A 245 -26.14 6.92 -31.45
CA THR A 245 -26.54 8.16 -30.79
C THR A 245 -25.75 8.27 -29.50
N GLY A 246 -24.96 9.32 -29.36
CA GLY A 246 -24.14 9.57 -28.17
C GLY A 246 -22.85 10.31 -28.48
N GLY A 247 -22.01 10.49 -27.46
CA GLY A 247 -20.72 11.14 -27.63
C GLY A 247 -19.62 10.18 -28.08
N ILE A 248 -18.80 10.64 -29.03
CA ILE A 248 -17.54 10.02 -29.40
C ILE A 248 -16.40 10.77 -28.69
N PRO A 249 -15.74 10.17 -27.67
CA PRO A 249 -14.58 10.79 -27.00
C PRO A 249 -13.43 11.12 -27.97
N LEU A 250 -12.93 12.35 -27.90
CA LEU A 250 -11.82 12.82 -28.73
C LEU A 250 -10.49 12.54 -28.02
N LEU A 251 -10.07 11.27 -28.04
CA LEU A 251 -8.93 10.74 -27.27
C LEU A 251 -7.58 10.84 -27.99
N SER A 252 -7.61 11.07 -29.29
CA SER A 252 -6.43 11.13 -30.15
C SER A 252 -6.27 12.51 -30.77
N ARG A 253 -5.17 12.69 -31.51
CA ARG A 253 -4.98 13.84 -32.38
C ARG A 253 -4.49 13.37 -33.75
N ASP A 254 -4.84 14.12 -34.78
CA ASP A 254 -4.33 13.88 -36.13
C ASP A 254 -2.97 14.56 -36.38
N SER A 255 -2.49 14.49 -37.63
CA SER A 255 -1.21 15.09 -38.06
C SER A 255 -1.16 16.60 -37.91
N GLU A 256 -2.31 17.28 -37.97
CA GLU A 256 -2.42 18.72 -37.76
C GLU A 256 -2.75 19.08 -36.31
N ASN A 257 -2.65 18.13 -35.38
CA ASN A 257 -2.90 18.32 -33.95
C ASN A 257 -4.37 18.63 -33.60
N ARG A 258 -5.33 18.30 -34.47
CA ARG A 258 -6.78 18.41 -34.21
C ARG A 258 -7.24 17.29 -33.27
N PRO A 259 -8.11 17.55 -32.29
CA PRO A 259 -8.71 16.49 -31.48
C PRO A 259 -9.51 15.51 -32.35
N ALA A 260 -9.24 14.22 -32.19
CA ALA A 260 -9.79 13.15 -33.01
C ALA A 260 -10.40 12.04 -32.15
N GLY A 261 -11.57 11.55 -32.54
CA GLY A 261 -12.26 10.42 -31.94
C GLY A 261 -12.67 9.39 -32.99
N HIS A 262 -12.92 8.16 -32.55
CA HIS A 262 -13.28 7.06 -33.44
C HIS A 262 -14.48 6.28 -32.91
N ALA A 263 -15.33 5.80 -33.81
CA ALA A 263 -16.40 4.85 -33.49
C ALA A 263 -16.62 3.90 -34.66
N SER A 264 -17.17 2.71 -34.38
CA SER A 264 -17.55 1.76 -35.43
C SER A 264 -19.07 1.61 -35.44
N VAL A 265 -19.67 1.69 -36.62
CA VAL A 265 -21.13 1.60 -36.84
C VAL A 265 -21.41 0.76 -38.06
N ASP A 266 -22.16 -0.34 -37.90
CA ASP A 266 -22.70 -1.17 -39.00
C ASP A 266 -21.75 -1.43 -40.19
N GLY A 267 -20.53 -1.92 -39.91
CA GLY A 267 -19.54 -2.21 -40.95
C GLY A 267 -18.76 -0.98 -41.48
N TYR A 268 -18.94 0.17 -40.86
CA TYR A 268 -18.16 1.40 -41.08
C TYR A 268 -17.35 1.76 -39.84
N ASP A 269 -16.21 2.40 -40.08
CA ASP A 269 -15.43 3.10 -39.06
C ASP A 269 -15.52 4.60 -39.31
N LEU A 270 -15.86 5.36 -38.28
CA LEU A 270 -15.92 6.81 -38.28
C LEU A 270 -14.68 7.36 -37.58
N GLU A 271 -14.05 8.36 -38.19
CA GLU A 271 -13.10 9.26 -37.55
C GLU A 271 -13.74 10.65 -37.50
N VAL A 272 -13.75 11.24 -36.31
CA VAL A 272 -14.36 12.54 -36.04
C VAL A 272 -13.28 13.51 -35.58
N LEU A 273 -13.12 14.59 -36.32
CA LEU A 273 -12.15 15.64 -36.04
C LEU A 273 -12.89 16.90 -35.57
N ALA A 274 -12.55 17.37 -34.39
CA ALA A 274 -12.98 18.68 -33.92
C ALA A 274 -11.99 19.76 -34.40
N PRO A 275 -12.44 21.01 -34.56
CA PRO A 275 -11.54 22.11 -34.89
C PRO A 275 -10.46 22.27 -33.81
N ARG A 276 -9.29 22.77 -34.23
CA ARG A 276 -8.26 23.16 -33.27
C ARG A 276 -8.79 24.26 -32.34
N ALA A 277 -8.25 24.29 -31.12
CA ALA A 277 -8.64 25.27 -30.12
C ALA A 277 -8.21 26.71 -30.48
N ASP A 278 -7.28 26.88 -31.42
CA ASP A 278 -6.91 28.17 -31.98
C ASP A 278 -7.82 28.54 -33.16
N GLU A 279 -8.22 29.82 -33.26
CA GLU A 279 -9.22 30.34 -34.21
C GLU A 279 -8.81 30.25 -35.70
N SER A 280 -7.71 29.59 -36.02
CA SER A 280 -7.10 29.54 -37.36
C SER A 280 -7.41 28.29 -38.18
N ASP A 281 -8.22 27.35 -37.65
CA ASP A 281 -8.49 26.10 -38.34
C ASP A 281 -9.36 26.29 -39.59
N ARG A 282 -8.70 26.47 -40.74
CA ARG A 282 -9.34 26.59 -42.05
C ARG A 282 -9.89 25.26 -42.57
N ALA A 283 -9.43 24.14 -42.02
CA ALA A 283 -9.82 22.82 -42.49
C ALA A 283 -11.13 22.36 -41.87
N VAL A 284 -11.36 22.61 -40.58
CA VAL A 284 -12.61 22.27 -39.88
C VAL A 284 -13.25 23.56 -39.37
N PRO A 285 -14.38 24.02 -39.95
CA PRO A 285 -15.02 25.26 -39.54
C PRO A 285 -15.46 25.24 -38.06
N PRO A 286 -15.35 26.38 -37.33
CA PRO A 286 -15.91 26.51 -36.00
C PRO A 286 -17.41 26.15 -35.96
N GLY A 287 -17.84 25.43 -34.92
CA GLY A 287 -19.22 24.97 -34.77
C GLY A 287 -19.59 23.76 -35.65
N SER A 288 -18.60 23.12 -36.27
CA SER A 288 -18.75 21.85 -36.99
C SER A 288 -17.74 20.81 -36.52
N VAL A 289 -17.94 19.56 -36.92
CA VAL A 289 -16.92 18.51 -36.86
C VAL A 289 -16.73 17.92 -38.25
N ARG A 290 -15.50 17.51 -38.56
CA ARG A 290 -15.25 16.74 -39.78
C ARG A 290 -15.41 15.26 -39.49
N VAL A 291 -16.18 14.58 -40.32
CA VAL A 291 -16.44 13.14 -40.21
C VAL A 291 -15.89 12.45 -41.44
N ARG A 292 -14.96 11.53 -41.23
CA ARG A 292 -14.44 10.63 -42.25
C ARG A 292 -15.01 9.24 -42.02
N VAL A 293 -15.58 8.67 -43.08
CA VAL A 293 -16.19 7.34 -43.06
C VAL A 293 -15.28 6.38 -43.80
N TYR A 294 -14.90 5.29 -43.17
CA TYR A 294 -14.10 4.21 -43.74
C TYR A 294 -14.90 2.91 -43.74
N ARG A 295 -14.55 1.99 -44.63
CA ARG A 295 -15.02 0.61 -44.51
C ARG A 295 -14.34 -0.05 -43.31
N ALA A 296 -15.11 -0.68 -42.44
CA ALA A 296 -14.56 -1.38 -41.28
C ALA A 296 -13.57 -2.47 -41.70
N GLY A 297 -12.52 -2.66 -40.88
CA GLY A 297 -11.47 -3.66 -41.14
C GLY A 297 -10.47 -3.30 -42.23
N THR A 298 -10.54 -2.09 -42.80
CA THR A 298 -9.50 -1.56 -43.71
C THR A 298 -8.46 -0.75 -42.93
N GLU A 299 -7.28 -0.52 -43.52
CA GLU A 299 -6.21 0.28 -42.89
C GLU A 299 -6.53 1.79 -42.78
N ARG A 300 -7.78 2.21 -43.00
CA ARG A 300 -8.25 3.61 -42.91
C ARG A 300 -7.38 4.61 -43.68
N ARG A 301 -6.82 4.18 -44.82
CA ARG A 301 -5.94 5.02 -45.64
C ARG A 301 -6.70 6.04 -46.48
N VAL A 302 -7.88 5.66 -46.97
CA VAL A 302 -8.71 6.50 -47.85
C VAL A 302 -10.15 6.43 -47.35
N PRO A 303 -10.77 7.55 -46.99
CA PRO A 303 -12.17 7.56 -46.59
C PRO A 303 -13.09 7.34 -47.79
N LEU A 304 -14.20 6.63 -47.57
CA LEU A 304 -15.32 6.51 -48.50
C LEU A 304 -16.07 7.85 -48.65
N ALA A 305 -16.09 8.65 -47.58
CA ALA A 305 -16.63 10.00 -47.56
C ALA A 305 -15.91 10.83 -46.49
N GLU A 306 -15.70 12.11 -46.78
CA GLU A 306 -15.22 13.12 -45.84
C GLU A 306 -16.17 14.32 -45.92
N VAL A 307 -16.82 14.66 -44.82
CA VAL A 307 -17.81 15.74 -44.75
C VAL A 307 -17.62 16.59 -43.50
N ASP A 308 -17.97 17.86 -43.58
CA ASP A 308 -18.11 18.72 -42.41
C ASP A 308 -19.58 18.69 -41.97
N ALA A 309 -19.83 18.26 -40.73
CA ALA A 309 -21.14 18.19 -40.11
C ALA A 309 -21.35 19.42 -39.21
N PRO A 310 -22.12 20.43 -39.65
CA PRO A 310 -22.40 21.60 -38.83
C PRO A 310 -23.40 21.29 -37.72
N LEU A 311 -23.34 22.05 -36.62
CA LEU A 311 -24.21 21.88 -35.48
C LEU A 311 -25.70 21.83 -35.87
N GLY A 312 -26.38 20.76 -35.47
CA GLY A 312 -27.81 20.58 -35.63
C GLY A 312 -28.27 20.23 -37.03
N ARG A 313 -27.39 20.10 -38.02
CA ARG A 313 -27.73 19.72 -39.40
C ARG A 313 -27.20 18.34 -39.75
N SER A 314 -28.03 17.59 -40.46
CA SER A 314 -27.73 16.28 -41.01
C SER A 314 -26.97 16.42 -42.34
N VAL A 315 -25.92 15.62 -42.53
CA VAL A 315 -25.13 15.54 -43.76
C VAL A 315 -24.91 14.08 -44.18
N ALA A 316 -25.08 13.80 -45.47
CA ALA A 316 -24.90 12.47 -46.01
C ALA A 316 -23.41 12.13 -46.21
N ALA A 317 -22.98 10.96 -45.76
CA ALA A 317 -21.61 10.46 -45.89
C ALA A 317 -21.59 8.94 -46.13
N ALA A 318 -21.24 8.52 -47.35
CA ALA A 318 -21.11 7.11 -47.74
C ALA A 318 -22.35 6.23 -47.45
N GLY A 319 -23.56 6.79 -47.60
CA GLY A 319 -24.84 6.11 -47.34
C GLY A 319 -25.35 6.24 -45.90
N LEU A 320 -24.59 6.93 -45.04
CA LEU A 320 -25.01 7.30 -43.69
C LEU A 320 -25.51 8.74 -43.66
N ASP A 321 -26.45 9.05 -42.77
CA ASP A 321 -26.78 10.42 -42.40
C ASP A 321 -26.16 10.73 -41.04
N VAL A 322 -25.32 11.77 -41.00
CA VAL A 322 -24.55 12.14 -39.81
C VAL A 322 -24.98 13.53 -39.35
N ARG A 323 -25.36 13.63 -38.08
CA ARG A 323 -25.76 14.88 -37.44
C ARG A 323 -24.92 15.16 -36.21
N PHE A 324 -24.23 16.29 -36.22
CA PHE A 324 -23.52 16.81 -35.05
C PHE A 324 -24.51 17.47 -34.08
N GLU A 325 -24.65 16.88 -32.89
CA GLU A 325 -25.55 17.36 -31.84
C GLU A 325 -24.86 18.39 -30.92
N GLY A 326 -23.52 18.46 -30.95
CA GLY A 326 -22.73 19.47 -30.25
C GLY A 326 -21.55 18.90 -29.46
N PRO A 327 -20.68 19.76 -28.93
CA PRO A 327 -19.61 19.33 -28.04
C PRO A 327 -20.22 18.90 -26.69
N ILE A 328 -19.85 17.72 -26.22
CA ILE A 328 -20.19 17.23 -24.88
C ILE A 328 -18.90 16.86 -24.14
N GLN A 329 -19.01 16.47 -22.87
CA GLN A 329 -17.85 15.99 -22.11
C GLN A 329 -17.83 14.47 -22.03
N TYR A 330 -16.67 13.92 -21.73
CA TYR A 330 -16.52 12.55 -21.27
C TYR A 330 -15.77 12.52 -19.95
N SER A 331 -16.03 11.47 -19.16
CA SER A 331 -15.29 11.15 -17.95
C SER A 331 -14.35 9.99 -18.21
N GLY A 332 -13.07 10.19 -17.90
CA GLY A 332 -12.03 9.18 -17.96
C GLY A 332 -11.91 8.44 -16.63
N LEU A 333 -12.11 7.13 -16.66
CA LEU A 333 -12.14 6.26 -15.50
C LEU A 333 -10.91 5.35 -15.49
N HIS A 334 -10.30 5.21 -14.31
CA HIS A 334 -9.33 4.14 -14.03
C HIS A 334 -10.01 3.09 -13.19
N VAL A 335 -10.22 1.92 -13.77
CA VAL A 335 -10.88 0.80 -13.10
C VAL A 335 -9.84 -0.24 -12.72
N THR A 336 -9.90 -0.74 -11.49
CA THR A 336 -8.95 -1.74 -11.00
C THR A 336 -9.66 -2.84 -10.22
N LYS A 337 -9.18 -4.07 -10.35
CA LYS A 337 -9.52 -5.18 -9.45
C LYS A 337 -8.22 -5.72 -8.88
N ASN A 338 -8.03 -5.55 -7.58
CA ASN A 338 -6.87 -6.11 -6.88
C ASN A 338 -7.34 -7.02 -5.74
N PRO A 339 -7.36 -8.36 -5.93
CA PRO A 339 -7.77 -9.30 -4.90
C PRO A 339 -6.78 -9.37 -3.74
N ALA A 340 -5.54 -8.91 -3.94
CA ALA A 340 -4.48 -9.00 -2.95
C ALA A 340 -4.41 -7.82 -1.97
N VAL A 341 -5.29 -6.82 -2.10
CA VAL A 341 -5.25 -5.59 -1.28
C VAL A 341 -5.26 -5.87 0.23
N GLY A 342 -6.00 -6.90 0.68
CA GLY A 342 -6.02 -7.30 2.09
C GLY A 342 -4.66 -7.82 2.57
N PHE A 343 -3.98 -8.61 1.73
CA PHE A 343 -2.63 -9.11 2.05
C PHE A 343 -1.60 -7.98 2.05
N VAL A 344 -1.76 -6.96 1.20
CA VAL A 344 -0.90 -5.76 1.23
C VAL A 344 -1.02 -5.07 2.59
N TRP A 345 -2.23 -4.80 3.07
CA TRP A 345 -2.43 -4.20 4.40
C TRP A 345 -1.90 -5.08 5.52
N GLY A 346 -2.16 -6.40 5.47
CA GLY A 346 -1.64 -7.35 6.46
C GLY A 346 -0.11 -7.35 6.52
N GLY A 347 0.54 -7.41 5.36
CA GLY A 347 2.00 -7.35 5.26
C GLY A 347 2.58 -6.01 5.73
N ALA A 348 1.95 -4.89 5.38
CA ALA A 348 2.36 -3.55 5.82
C ALA A 348 2.25 -3.40 7.34
N ILE A 349 1.12 -3.78 7.93
CA ILE A 349 0.91 -3.72 9.39
C ILE A 349 1.92 -4.62 10.10
N LEU A 350 2.14 -5.84 9.60
CA LEU A 350 3.08 -6.77 10.21
C LEU A 350 4.54 -6.25 10.12
N THR A 351 4.91 -5.63 9.00
CA THR A 351 6.22 -4.98 8.81
C THR A 351 6.40 -3.82 9.78
N LEU A 352 5.40 -2.94 9.87
CA LEU A 352 5.41 -1.77 10.74
C LEU A 352 5.49 -2.17 12.22
N VAL A 353 4.56 -3.02 12.68
CA VAL A 353 4.51 -3.49 14.06
C VAL A 353 5.78 -4.26 14.42
N GLY A 354 6.24 -5.15 13.56
CA GLY A 354 7.49 -5.90 13.76
C GLY A 354 8.68 -4.96 13.94
N THR A 355 8.82 -3.97 13.06
CA THR A 355 9.91 -2.98 13.11
C THR A 355 9.82 -2.11 14.37
N LEU A 356 8.65 -1.55 14.67
CA LEU A 356 8.46 -0.74 15.89
C LEU A 356 8.76 -1.54 17.15
N TYR A 357 8.31 -2.80 17.22
CA TYR A 357 8.53 -3.65 18.39
C TYR A 357 10.01 -4.03 18.58
N VAL A 358 10.79 -4.16 17.50
CA VAL A 358 12.25 -4.39 17.57
C VAL A 358 12.94 -3.31 18.40
N PHE A 359 12.51 -2.05 18.26
CA PHE A 359 13.13 -0.90 18.92
C PHE A 359 12.44 -0.49 20.22
N ALA A 360 11.11 -0.53 20.29
CA ALA A 360 10.34 -0.06 21.44
C ALA A 360 10.45 -0.97 22.67
N ARG A 361 10.65 -2.28 22.48
CA ARG A 361 10.59 -3.28 23.55
C ARG A 361 11.82 -4.19 23.55
N PRO A 362 13.03 -3.66 23.83
CA PRO A 362 14.24 -4.47 23.78
C PRO A 362 14.10 -5.70 24.68
N TYR A 363 14.53 -6.86 24.15
CA TYR A 363 14.61 -8.08 24.93
C TYR A 363 15.54 -7.88 26.12
N ARG A 364 15.09 -8.30 27.31
CA ARG A 364 15.86 -8.26 28.54
C ARG A 364 15.81 -9.62 29.21
N ALA A 365 16.96 -10.12 29.64
CA ALA A 365 16.97 -11.28 30.52
C ALA A 365 18.05 -11.18 31.57
N ALA A 366 17.72 -11.55 32.80
CA ALA A 366 18.66 -11.67 33.90
C ALA A 366 18.74 -13.11 34.39
N ARG A 367 19.94 -13.52 34.84
CA ARG A 367 20.15 -14.76 35.57
C ARG A 367 20.71 -14.43 36.94
N LEU A 368 20.08 -14.99 37.97
CA LEU A 368 20.51 -14.86 39.34
C LEU A 368 20.76 -16.26 39.91
N VAL A 369 21.75 -16.37 40.77
CA VAL A 369 22.05 -17.57 41.53
C VAL A 369 22.08 -17.18 42.99
N VAL A 370 21.25 -17.83 43.79
CA VAL A 370 21.21 -17.66 45.24
C VAL A 370 21.87 -18.89 45.85
N HIS A 371 22.94 -18.69 46.60
CA HIS A 371 23.64 -19.75 47.32
C HIS A 371 23.72 -19.42 48.80
N GLN A 372 23.81 -20.47 49.62
CA GLN A 372 23.97 -20.33 51.05
C GLN A 372 25.39 -19.87 51.38
N VAL A 373 25.50 -19.01 52.40
CA VAL A 373 26.77 -18.55 52.99
C VAL A 373 26.64 -18.68 54.52
N GLU A 374 27.75 -18.69 55.25
CA GLU A 374 27.80 -18.93 56.71
C GLU A 374 26.75 -18.16 57.54
N SER A 375 26.38 -16.94 57.14
CA SER A 375 25.37 -16.10 57.81
C SER A 375 24.27 -15.58 56.86
N GLY A 376 23.68 -16.48 56.07
CA GLY A 376 22.50 -16.20 55.24
C GLY A 376 22.65 -16.71 53.80
N SER A 377 22.48 -15.82 52.82
CA SER A 377 22.64 -16.16 51.40
C SER A 377 23.32 -15.05 50.61
N GLU A 378 24.06 -15.42 49.56
CA GLU A 378 24.58 -14.49 48.57
C GLU A 378 23.84 -14.68 47.25
N ILE A 379 23.38 -13.55 46.70
CA ILE A 379 22.70 -13.47 45.42
C ILE A 379 23.71 -12.94 44.40
N THR A 380 24.12 -13.79 43.47
CA THR A 380 24.95 -13.40 42.33
C THR A 380 24.08 -13.10 41.11
N LEU A 381 24.09 -11.85 40.65
CA LEU A 381 23.51 -11.46 39.35
C LEU A 381 24.55 -11.71 38.25
N ARG A 382 24.32 -12.71 37.39
CA ARG A 382 25.33 -13.20 36.40
C ARG A 382 25.21 -12.67 34.98
N ALA A 383 24.12 -11.99 34.61
CA ALA A 383 24.02 -11.28 33.33
C ALA A 383 22.76 -10.41 33.27
N ILE A 384 22.81 -9.35 32.46
CA ILE A 384 21.61 -8.80 31.81
C ILE A 384 21.83 -8.82 30.29
N ILE A 385 21.15 -9.76 29.63
CA ILE A 385 21.13 -9.89 28.18
C ILE A 385 20.20 -8.81 27.62
N GLY A 386 20.74 -7.91 26.78
CA GLY A 386 20.00 -6.87 26.07
C GLY A 386 20.90 -6.14 25.05
N ARG A 387 20.29 -5.41 24.09
CA ARG A 387 21.05 -4.54 23.16
C ARG A 387 21.88 -3.52 23.95
N PRO A 388 23.04 -3.05 23.43
CA PRO A 388 23.96 -2.17 24.16
C PRO A 388 23.29 -0.86 24.62
N MET A 389 22.41 -0.27 23.81
CA MET A 389 21.66 0.93 24.20
C MET A 389 20.75 0.68 25.41
N GLY A 390 21.03 1.40 26.50
CA GLY A 390 20.21 1.36 27.73
C GLY A 390 20.44 0.14 28.61
N ARG A 391 21.43 -0.71 28.31
CA ARG A 391 21.79 -1.88 29.12
C ARG A 391 22.17 -1.48 30.55
N GLU A 392 23.00 -0.46 30.71
CA GLU A 392 23.46 0.03 32.01
C GLU A 392 22.32 0.51 32.91
N ARG A 393 21.40 1.33 32.38
CA ARG A 393 20.23 1.81 33.14
C ARG A 393 19.30 0.68 33.53
N ALA A 394 19.11 -0.31 32.65
CA ALA A 394 18.30 -1.49 32.96
C ALA A 394 18.97 -2.36 34.04
N THR A 395 20.30 -2.49 33.98
CA THR A 395 21.11 -3.15 35.01
C THR A 395 21.04 -2.47 36.35
N ALA A 396 21.25 -1.15 36.39
CA ALA A 396 21.13 -0.38 37.62
C ALA A 396 19.74 -0.57 38.26
N ARG A 397 18.65 -0.49 37.49
CA ARG A 397 17.28 -0.71 38.00
C ARG A 397 17.06 -2.12 38.54
N ALA A 398 17.55 -3.15 37.84
CA ALA A 398 17.44 -4.52 38.30
C ALA A 398 18.24 -4.75 39.60
N VAL A 399 19.47 -4.23 39.68
CA VAL A 399 20.30 -4.31 40.89
C VAL A 399 19.64 -3.58 42.06
N VAL A 400 19.06 -2.39 41.84
CA VAL A 400 18.32 -1.65 42.87
C VAL A 400 17.10 -2.45 43.34
N ALA A 401 16.28 -2.97 42.42
CA ALA A 401 15.10 -3.75 42.78
C ALA A 401 15.45 -5.00 43.61
N VAL A 402 16.50 -5.74 43.21
CA VAL A 402 17.00 -6.92 43.94
C VAL A 402 17.55 -6.51 45.30
N ARG A 403 18.33 -5.42 45.39
CA ARG A 403 18.87 -4.91 46.65
C ARG A 403 17.74 -4.53 47.61
N THR A 404 16.77 -3.72 47.18
CA THR A 404 15.63 -3.29 48.00
C THR A 404 14.82 -4.50 48.50
N ALA A 405 14.58 -5.49 47.65
CA ALA A 405 13.83 -6.69 48.02
C ALA A 405 14.49 -7.48 49.16
N VAL A 406 15.82 -7.42 49.25
CA VAL A 406 16.63 -8.21 50.17
C VAL A 406 17.00 -7.43 51.44
N THR A 407 16.93 -6.09 51.40
CA THR A 407 17.26 -5.21 52.53
C THR A 407 16.04 -4.64 53.29
N SER A 408 14.84 -4.70 52.71
CA SER A 408 13.65 -3.93 53.16
C SER A 408 13.12 -4.22 54.57
N GLU A 409 13.65 -5.20 55.30
CA GLU A 409 13.25 -5.47 56.69
C GLU A 409 14.10 -4.76 57.75
N ARG A 410 15.26 -4.18 57.39
CA ARG A 410 16.09 -3.44 58.36
C ARG A 410 15.40 -2.15 58.83
N ALA A 411 14.59 -1.52 57.97
CA ALA A 411 13.89 -0.27 58.30
C ALA A 411 12.65 -0.46 59.20
N ALA A 412 11.97 -1.61 59.09
CA ALA A 412 10.80 -1.91 59.92
C ALA A 412 11.20 -2.35 61.34
N ASN A 413 12.28 -3.12 61.49
CA ASN A 413 12.75 -3.56 62.81
C ASN A 413 13.57 -2.51 63.58
N GLN A 414 14.28 -1.58 62.90
CA GLN A 414 14.96 -0.48 63.61
C GLN A 414 13.99 0.60 64.11
N SER A 415 12.90 0.89 63.37
CA SER A 415 11.88 1.84 63.83
C SER A 415 11.04 1.31 64.99
N GLY A 416 10.80 0.00 65.08
CA GLY A 416 10.17 -0.63 66.25
C GLY A 416 11.04 -0.60 67.50
N HIS A 417 12.36 -0.73 67.35
CA HIS A 417 13.30 -0.71 68.47
C HIS A 417 13.55 0.69 69.03
N ASP A 418 13.60 1.72 68.18
CA ASP A 418 13.76 3.13 68.60
C ASP A 418 12.50 3.71 69.27
N VAL A 419 11.30 3.19 68.95
CA VAL A 419 10.05 3.59 69.62
C VAL A 419 9.92 2.95 71.01
N MET A 420 10.46 1.75 71.22
CA MET A 420 10.54 1.12 72.55
C MET A 420 11.64 1.74 73.43
N ALA A 421 12.77 2.14 72.87
CA ALA A 421 13.88 2.76 73.62
C ALA A 421 13.57 4.20 74.11
N ARG A 422 12.54 4.86 73.58
CA ARG A 422 12.07 6.18 74.06
C ARG A 422 10.92 6.12 75.08
N LYS A 423 10.48 4.91 75.47
CA LYS A 423 9.41 4.69 76.47
C LYS A 423 9.88 3.91 77.71
N GLY A 424 11.19 3.71 77.88
CA GLY A 424 11.81 3.10 79.05
C GLY A 424 12.23 4.14 80.07
#